data_AF-A0A8T5IVW9-F1
#
_entry.id   AF-A0A8T5IVW9-F1
#
_cell.length_a   1.000
_cell.length_b   1.000
_cell.length_c   1.000
_cell.angle_alpha   90.00
_cell.angle_beta   90.00
_cell.angle_gamma   90.00
#
_symmetry.space_group_name_H-M   'P 1'
#
loop_
_entity.id
_entity.type
_entity.pdbx_description
1 polymer ?
#
loop_
_entity_poly.entity_id
_entity_poly.type
_entity_poly.pdbx_seq_one_letter_code
_entity_poly.pdbx_strand_id
1 'polypeptide(L)'
;MYDLVSFVSRGKVRKKIILNLINPMTPTELCEKIKTHRSTTSRSLLILEEKKIVKCITPKENMGRYYEVTILGKKIKKIIENGK
;
A
#
# COMPACT_ATOMS: atom_id res chain seq x y z
N MET A 1 13.46 6.95 9.42
CA MET A 1 13.00 5.59 8.97
C MET A 1 11.79 5.13 9.78
N TYR A 2 11.83 5.23 11.11
CA TYR A 2 10.66 4.98 11.97
C TYR A 2 9.49 5.94 11.73
N ASP A 3 9.73 7.12 11.16
CA ASP A 3 8.68 8.09 10.79
C ASP A 3 7.70 7.50 9.77
N LEU A 4 8.22 6.77 8.78
CA LEU A 4 7.41 6.09 7.76
C LEU A 4 6.66 4.90 8.35
N VAL A 5 7.30 4.16 9.27
CA VAL A 5 6.65 3.08 10.02
C VAL A 5 5.49 3.63 10.82
N SER A 6 5.69 4.70 11.58
CA SER A 6 4.66 5.36 12.36
C SER A 6 3.56 5.93 11.46
N PHE A 7 3.92 6.51 10.31
CA PHE A 7 2.97 7.00 9.31
C PHE A 7 2.06 5.90 8.75
N VAL A 8 2.61 4.72 8.44
CA VAL A 8 1.83 3.57 7.96
C VAL A 8 0.99 2.99 9.11
N SER A 9 1.57 2.83 10.29
CA SER A 9 0.91 2.25 11.46
C SER A 9 -0.29 3.06 11.97
N ARG A 10 -0.21 4.40 11.94
CA ARG A 10 -1.33 5.27 12.35
C ARG A 10 -2.53 5.20 11.39
N GLY A 11 -2.31 4.84 10.13
CA GLY A 11 -3.39 4.74 9.13
C GLY A 11 -3.95 3.32 9.04
N LYS A 12 -5.17 3.09 9.52
CA LYS A 12 -5.84 1.76 9.44
C LYS A 12 -5.82 1.17 8.02
N VAL A 13 -6.17 1.98 7.02
CA VAL A 13 -6.19 1.56 5.60
C VAL A 13 -4.77 1.37 5.05
N ARG A 14 -3.84 2.30 5.33
CA ARG A 14 -2.44 2.20 4.87
C ARG A 14 -1.75 0.95 5.40
N LYS A 15 -1.92 0.66 6.69
CA LYS A 15 -1.44 -0.57 7.32
C LYS A 15 -2.03 -1.81 6.64
N LYS A 16 -3.35 -1.83 6.43
CA LYS A 16 -4.02 -2.94 5.73
C LYS A 16 -3.48 -3.14 4.31
N ILE A 17 -3.29 -2.07 3.55
CA ILE A 17 -2.71 -2.10 2.20
C ILE A 17 -1.33 -2.76 2.22
N ILE A 18 -0.40 -2.26 3.05
CA ILE A 18 0.97 -2.79 3.09
C ILE A 18 1.02 -4.26 3.53
N LEU A 19 0.15 -4.68 4.46
CA LEU A 19 0.09 -6.07 4.90
C LEU A 19 -0.50 -7.01 3.83
N ASN A 20 -1.45 -6.53 3.01
CA ASN A 20 -2.20 -7.37 2.06
C ASN A 20 -1.67 -7.33 0.62
N LEU A 21 -0.90 -6.31 0.25
CA LEU A 21 -0.26 -6.14 -1.06
C LEU A 21 1.00 -7.03 -1.14
N ILE A 22 0.80 -8.35 -1.18
CA ILE A 22 1.88 -9.35 -1.24
C ILE A 22 2.40 -9.48 -2.68
N ASN A 23 1.47 -9.53 -3.64
CA ASN A 23 1.71 -9.53 -5.07
C ASN A 23 1.19 -8.21 -5.67
N PRO A 24 1.61 -7.85 -6.90
CA PRO A 24 1.04 -6.70 -7.57
C PRO A 24 -0.49 -6.82 -7.65
N MET A 25 -1.19 -5.77 -7.21
CA MET A 25 -2.66 -5.73 -7.21
C MET A 25 -3.16 -4.36 -7.67
N THR A 26 -4.35 -4.35 -8.25
CA THR A 26 -5.10 -3.15 -8.57
C THR A 26 -5.80 -2.58 -7.32
N PRO A 27 -6.19 -1.29 -7.32
CA PRO A 27 -7.00 -0.71 -6.25
C PRO A 27 -8.31 -1.46 -6.00
N THR A 28 -8.90 -2.06 -7.05
CA THR A 28 -10.14 -2.84 -6.95
C THR A 28 -9.91 -4.14 -6.17
N GLU A 29 -8.94 -4.96 -6.62
CA GLU A 29 -8.61 -6.23 -5.95
C GLU A 29 -8.23 -5.98 -4.48
N LEU A 30 -7.47 -4.90 -4.24
CA LEU A 30 -7.02 -4.55 -2.90
C LEU A 30 -8.17 -4.10 -2.00
N CYS A 31 -9.15 -3.33 -2.53
CA CYS A 31 -10.28 -2.86 -1.75
C CYS A 31 -11.24 -3.99 -1.36
N GLU A 32 -11.43 -4.96 -2.25
CA GLU A 32 -12.19 -6.19 -1.96
C GLU A 32 -11.50 -7.00 -0.88
N LYS A 33 -10.18 -7.19 -0.98
CA LYS A 33 -9.39 -7.95 0.00
C LYS A 33 -9.38 -7.33 1.39
N ILE A 34 -9.24 -6.01 1.50
CA ILE A 34 -9.14 -5.32 2.80
C ILE A 34 -10.48 -4.81 3.34
N LYS A 35 -11.56 -5.03 2.57
CA LYS A 35 -12.95 -4.61 2.83
C LYS A 35 -13.04 -3.10 3.07
N THR A 36 -12.60 -2.30 2.11
CA THR A 36 -12.70 -0.82 2.15
C THR A 36 -13.27 -0.26 0.86
N HIS A 37 -13.70 1.01 0.90
CA HIS A 37 -14.17 1.68 -0.30
C HIS A 37 -13.02 1.90 -1.31
N ARG A 38 -13.29 1.68 -2.61
CA ARG A 38 -12.33 1.84 -3.70
C ARG A 38 -11.62 3.19 -3.66
N SER A 39 -12.37 4.28 -3.49
CA SER A 39 -11.81 5.64 -3.42
C SER A 39 -10.83 5.83 -2.26
N THR A 40 -11.10 5.22 -1.11
CA THR A 40 -10.21 5.30 0.07
C THR A 40 -8.92 4.51 -0.17
N THR A 41 -9.05 3.34 -0.81
CA THR A 41 -7.90 2.52 -1.21
C THR A 41 -7.03 3.25 -2.23
N SER A 42 -7.63 3.80 -3.30
CA SER A 42 -6.91 4.56 -4.33
C SER A 42 -6.18 5.77 -3.75
N ARG A 43 -6.85 6.59 -2.93
CA ARG A 43 -6.21 7.73 -2.26
C ARG A 43 -5.05 7.28 -1.36
N SER A 44 -5.22 6.18 -0.62
CA SER A 44 -4.17 5.65 0.24
C SER A 44 -2.98 5.11 -0.56
N LEU A 45 -3.20 4.47 -1.71
CA LEU A 45 -2.14 4.01 -2.62
C LEU A 45 -1.33 5.19 -3.16
N LEU A 46 -1.98 6.26 -3.60
CA LEU A 46 -1.29 7.48 -4.08
C LEU A 46 -0.41 8.09 -2.99
N ILE A 47 -0.91 8.24 -1.77
CA ILE A 47 -0.12 8.79 -0.65
C ILE A 47 1.07 7.88 -0.30
N LEU A 48 0.88 6.56 -0.38
CA LEU A 48 1.96 5.60 -0.15
C LEU A 48 3.00 5.64 -1.29
N GLU A 49 2.56 5.90 -2.53
CA GLU A 49 3.40 6.05 -3.71
C GLU A 49 4.23 7.33 -3.65
N GLU A 50 3.63 8.46 -3.24
CA GLU A 50 4.35 9.73 -2.99
C GLU A 50 5.50 9.54 -1.99
N LYS A 51 5.30 8.68 -0.98
CA LYS A 51 6.32 8.33 0.01
C LYS A 51 7.25 7.19 -0.42
N LYS A 52 7.15 6.72 -1.67
CA LYS A 52 7.95 5.64 -2.27
C LYS A 52 7.83 4.30 -1.54
N ILE A 53 6.71 4.08 -0.83
CA ILE A 53 6.44 2.84 -0.08
C ILE A 53 5.82 1.79 -1.03
N VAL A 54 5.00 2.25 -1.96
CA VAL A 54 4.49 1.45 -3.09
C VAL A 54 4.84 2.15 -4.40
N LYS A 55 4.70 1.47 -5.54
CA LYS A 55 4.86 2.04 -6.87
C LYS A 55 3.81 1.49 -7.83
N CYS A 56 3.28 2.32 -8.71
CA CYS A 56 2.51 1.88 -9.87
C CYS A 56 3.45 1.26 -10.91
N ILE A 57 3.20 0.01 -11.28
CA ILE A 57 4.00 -0.71 -12.29
C ILE A 57 3.38 -0.65 -13.70
N THR A 58 2.12 -0.23 -13.80
CA THR A 58 1.43 -0.01 -15.08
C THR A 58 0.97 1.46 -15.22
N PRO A 59 1.88 2.45 -15.19
CA PRO A 59 1.50 3.87 -15.19
C PRO A 59 0.84 4.34 -16.48
N LYS A 60 1.08 3.64 -17.60
CA LYS A 60 0.47 3.95 -18.90
C LYS A 60 -1.01 3.55 -18.97
N GLU A 61 -1.47 2.67 -18.08
CA GLU A 61 -2.85 2.23 -18.04
C GLU A 61 -3.73 3.24 -17.31
N ASN A 62 -4.83 3.62 -17.95
CA ASN A 62 -5.82 4.52 -17.35
C ASN A 62 -6.76 3.77 -16.39
N MET A 63 -6.93 2.47 -16.59
CA MET A 63 -7.79 1.60 -15.79
C MET A 63 -7.02 0.33 -15.39
N GLY A 64 -7.23 -0.19 -14.18
CA GLY A 64 -6.54 -1.41 -13.75
C GLY A 64 -5.05 -1.21 -13.43
N ARG A 65 -4.65 -0.04 -12.94
CA ARG A 65 -3.26 0.22 -12.51
C ARG A 65 -2.85 -0.78 -11.42
N TYR A 66 -1.75 -1.49 -11.65
CA TYR A 66 -1.16 -2.41 -10.69
C TYR A 66 -0.16 -1.69 -9.82
N TYR A 67 -0.20 -1.99 -8.53
CA TYR A 67 0.72 -1.44 -7.53
C TYR A 67 1.56 -2.56 -6.91
N GLU A 68 2.83 -2.27 -6.66
CA GLU A 68 3.80 -3.15 -6.02
C GLU A 68 4.38 -2.48 -4.77
N VAL A 69 4.67 -3.27 -3.72
CA VAL A 69 5.43 -2.78 -2.56
C VAL A 69 6.92 -2.66 -2.91
N THR A 70 7.50 -1.47 -2.71
CA THR A 70 8.92 -1.22 -2.98
C THR A 70 9.83 -1.89 -1.96
N ILE A 71 11.15 -1.85 -2.18
CA ILE A 71 12.15 -2.32 -1.18
C ILE A 71 11.96 -1.60 0.17
N LEU A 72 11.68 -0.29 0.15
CA LEU A 72 11.38 0.50 1.33
C LEU A 72 10.10 0.01 2.03
N GLY A 73 9.03 -0.22 1.26
CA GLY A 73 7.77 -0.74 1.79
C GLY A 73 7.91 -2.14 2.39
N LYS A 74 8.74 -3.02 1.81
CA LYS A 74 9.03 -4.36 2.35
C LYS A 74 9.74 -4.28 3.71
N LYS A 75 10.70 -3.36 3.87
CA LYS A 75 11.35 -3.10 5.17
C LYS A 75 10.32 -2.64 6.22
N ILE A 76 9.46 -1.69 5.84
CA ILE A 76 8.39 -1.19 6.73
C ILE A 76 7.42 -2.30 7.12
N LYS A 77 6.98 -3.12 6.14
CA LYS A 77 6.11 -4.27 6.36
C LYS A 77 6.69 -5.22 7.40
N LYS A 78 7.95 -5.61 7.24
CA LYS A 78 8.64 -6.51 8.17
C LYS A 78 8.71 -5.95 9.59
N ILE A 79 8.96 -4.65 9.75
CA ILE A 79 8.96 -4.00 11.08
C ILE A 79 7.57 -4.03 11.71
N ILE A 80 6.51 -3.79 10.93
CA ILE A 80 5.13 -3.83 11.41
C ILE A 80 4.68 -5.25 11.76
N GLU A 81 5.16 -6.27 11.05
CA GLU A 81 4.87 -7.68 11.32
C GLU A 81 5.63 -8.20 12.54
N ASN A 82 6.90 -7.80 12.73
CA ASN A 82 7.71 -8.22 13.88
C ASN A 82 7.36 -7.51 15.20
N GLY A 83 6.67 -6.36 15.14
CA GLY A 83 6.19 -5.63 16.32
C GLY A 83 4.77 -5.99 16.75
N LYS A 84 4.24 -7.11 16.25
CA LYS A 84 2.96 -7.69 16.67
C LYS A 84 3.18 -8.82 17.66
#